data_AF-A0A3D3J1X5-F1
#
_entry.id   AF-A0A3D3J1X5-F1
#
_cell.length_a   1.000
_cell.length_b   1.000
_cell.length_c   1.000
_cell.angle_alpha   90.00
_cell.angle_beta   90.00
_cell.angle_gamma   90.00
#
_symmetry.space_group_name_H-M   'P 1'
#
loop_
_entity.id
_entity.type
_entity.pdbx_description
1 polymer ?
#
loop_
_entity_poly.entity_id
_entity_poly.type
_entity_poly.pdbx_seq_one_letter_code
_entity_poly.pdbx_strand_id
1 'polypeptide(L)'
;MGLIVNADDFGRSESVNRAICEAFEKGRVNSTTLMANMPAAKEAYELAKKGGFADKVGIHLNITEGMPISSGIRNNPLICGYDGSFNQAFYHNTKYRL
;
A
#
# COMPACT_ATOMS: atom_id res chain seq x y z
N MET A 1 -8.29 2.83 26.32
CA MET A 1 -7.11 3.03 25.47
C MET A 1 -6.84 1.69 24.77
N GLY A 2 -6.87 1.63 23.44
CA GLY A 2 -6.54 0.41 22.68
C GLY A 2 -5.23 0.60 21.93
N LEU A 3 -4.38 -0.44 21.88
CA LEU A 3 -3.17 -0.43 21.05
C LEU A 3 -3.53 -0.89 19.64
N ILE A 4 -3.16 -0.10 18.64
CA ILE A 4 -3.23 -0.50 17.23
C ILE A 4 -1.81 -0.90 16.79
N VAL A 5 -1.68 -2.09 16.23
CA VAL A 5 -0.46 -2.58 15.59
C VAL A 5 -0.80 -2.75 14.11
N ASN A 6 -0.28 -1.84 13.29
CA ASN A 6 -0.55 -1.77 11.86
C ASN A 6 0.56 -2.45 11.06
N ALA A 7 0.18 -3.29 10.09
CA ALA A 7 1.09 -3.73 9.04
C ALA A 7 0.94 -2.83 7.79
N ASP A 8 2.04 -2.23 7.33
CA ASP A 8 2.07 -1.44 6.10
C ASP A 8 2.18 -2.34 4.86
N ASP A 9 2.00 -1.75 3.68
CA ASP A 9 2.26 -2.34 2.36
C ASP A 9 1.36 -3.51 1.92
N PHE A 10 0.18 -3.68 2.52
CA PHE A 10 -0.77 -4.68 2.02
C PHE A 10 -1.14 -4.37 0.57
N GLY A 11 -1.19 -5.37 -0.30
CA GLY A 11 -1.37 -5.21 -1.75
C GLY A 11 -0.08 -5.02 -2.55
N ARG A 12 1.07 -4.80 -1.91
CA ARG A 12 2.36 -4.57 -2.60
C ARG A 12 2.81 -5.78 -3.44
N SER A 13 2.76 -6.97 -2.86
CA SER A 13 3.06 -8.24 -3.53
C SER A 13 2.32 -9.39 -2.84
N GLU A 14 2.19 -10.53 -3.51
CA GLU A 14 1.56 -11.71 -2.90
C GLU A 14 2.32 -12.20 -1.66
N SER A 15 3.65 -12.09 -1.65
CA SER A 15 4.47 -12.47 -0.50
C SER A 15 4.20 -11.58 0.72
N VAL A 16 4.06 -10.26 0.51
CA VAL A 16 3.68 -9.32 1.56
C VAL A 16 2.26 -9.60 2.04
N ASN A 17 1.32 -9.84 1.13
CA ASN A 17 -0.06 -10.19 1.49
C ASN A 17 -0.12 -11.41 2.39
N ARG A 18 0.57 -12.50 2.03
CA ARG A 18 0.63 -13.72 2.83
C ARG A 18 1.21 -13.47 4.22
N ALA A 19 2.30 -12.73 4.33
CA ALA A 19 2.92 -12.40 5.62
C ALA A 19 1.97 -11.57 6.52
N ILE A 20 1.22 -10.63 5.94
CA ILE A 20 0.26 -9.81 6.69
C ILE A 20 -0.94 -10.66 7.16
N CYS A 21 -1.49 -11.52 6.29
CA CYS A 21 -2.54 -12.46 6.68
C CYS A 21 -2.08 -13.37 7.83
N GLU A 22 -0.87 -13.94 7.75
CA GLU A 22 -0.29 -14.75 8.81
C GLU A 22 -0.13 -13.96 10.12
N ALA A 23 0.26 -12.68 10.04
CA ALA A 23 0.38 -11.81 11.20
C ALA A 23 -1.00 -11.54 11.86
N PHE A 24 -2.06 -11.38 11.06
CA PHE A 24 -3.44 -11.28 11.58
C PHE A 24 -3.88 -12.59 12.24
N GLU A 25 -3.67 -13.74 11.58
CA GLU A 25 -4.03 -15.07 12.10
C GLU A 25 -3.33 -15.37 13.43
N LYS A 26 -2.06 -14.93 13.58
CA LYS A 26 -1.28 -15.06 14.81
C LYS A 26 -1.54 -13.96 15.85
N GLY A 27 -2.48 -13.05 15.59
CA GLY A 27 -2.82 -11.94 16.49
C GLY A 27 -1.67 -10.96 16.74
N ARG A 28 -0.70 -10.87 15.82
CA ARG A 28 0.47 -9.97 15.93
C ARG A 28 0.15 -8.56 15.47
N VAL A 29 -0.77 -8.43 14.53
CA VAL A 29 -1.29 -7.14 14.05
C VAL A 29 -2.81 -7.13 14.20
N ASN A 30 -3.38 -5.93 14.30
CA ASN A 30 -4.82 -5.74 14.36
C ASN A 30 -5.33 -4.71 13.36
N SER A 31 -4.46 -4.17 12.51
CA SER A 31 -4.80 -3.31 11.39
C SER A 31 -3.77 -3.47 10.27
N THR A 32 -4.14 -3.10 9.04
CA THR A 32 -3.23 -2.97 7.91
C THR A 32 -3.69 -1.88 6.97
N THR A 33 -2.84 -1.44 6.04
CA THR A 33 -3.19 -0.43 5.04
C THR A 33 -2.89 -0.93 3.63
N LEU A 34 -3.86 -0.77 2.72
CA LEU A 34 -3.81 -1.30 1.36
C LEU A 34 -3.23 -0.26 0.38
N MET A 35 -2.19 -0.65 -0.34
CA MET A 35 -1.66 0.06 -1.50
C MET A 35 -2.49 -0.29 -2.75
N ALA A 36 -3.57 0.46 -2.97
CA ALA A 36 -4.55 0.16 -4.02
C ALA A 36 -4.00 0.16 -5.46
N ASN A 37 -2.86 0.82 -5.68
CA ASN A 37 -2.23 0.94 -6.99
C ASN A 37 -1.23 -0.18 -7.31
N MET A 38 -0.99 -1.09 -6.37
CA MET A 38 0.01 -2.15 -6.49
C MET A 38 -0.58 -3.43 -7.10
N PRO A 39 0.26 -4.27 -7.76
CA PRO A 39 -0.23 -5.42 -8.54
C PRO A 39 -1.04 -6.45 -7.75
N ALA A 40 -0.74 -6.62 -6.46
CA ALA A 40 -1.40 -7.59 -5.59
C ALA A 40 -2.56 -7.00 -4.76
N ALA A 41 -3.00 -5.76 -5.05
CA ALA A 41 -4.06 -5.10 -4.29
C ALA A 41 -5.40 -5.86 -4.33
N LYS A 42 -5.74 -6.44 -5.48
CA LYS A 42 -6.96 -7.23 -5.64
C LYS A 42 -6.91 -8.52 -4.81
N GLU A 43 -5.78 -9.23 -4.85
CA GLU A 43 -5.57 -10.43 -4.04
C GLU A 43 -5.66 -10.10 -2.54
N ALA A 44 -5.01 -9.02 -2.11
CA ALA A 44 -5.05 -8.53 -0.73
C ALA A 44 -6.49 -8.30 -0.25
N TYR A 45 -7.32 -7.64 -1.06
CA TYR A 45 -8.73 -7.43 -0.74
C TYR A 45 -9.49 -8.74 -0.54
N GLU A 46 -9.35 -9.71 -1.45
CA GLU A 46 -10.02 -11.01 -1.32
C GLU A 46 -9.54 -11.80 -0.09
N LEU A 47 -8.23 -11.74 0.20
CA LEU A 47 -7.65 -12.34 1.40
C LEU A 47 -8.20 -11.72 2.67
N ALA A 48 -8.33 -10.39 2.74
CA ALA A 48 -8.89 -9.71 3.90
C ALA A 48 -10.36 -10.05 4.14
N LYS A 49 -11.16 -10.19 3.08
CA LYS A 49 -12.55 -10.66 3.20
C LYS A 49 -12.61 -12.10 3.71
N LYS A 50 -11.81 -12.99 3.12
CA LYS A 50 -11.75 -14.39 3.51
C LYS A 50 -11.26 -14.57 4.94
N GLY A 51 -10.30 -13.76 5.36
CA GLY A 51 -9.73 -13.76 6.71
C GLY A 51 -10.59 -13.03 7.75
N GLY A 52 -11.71 -12.41 7.36
CA GLY A 52 -12.61 -11.72 8.29
C GLY A 52 -12.02 -10.47 8.95
N PHE A 53 -11.07 -9.80 8.28
CA PHE A 53 -10.44 -8.56 8.77
C PHE A 53 -10.56 -7.39 7.81
N ALA A 54 -11.45 -7.46 6.81
CA ALA A 54 -11.66 -6.40 5.84
C ALA A 54 -12.05 -5.04 6.47
N ASP A 55 -12.72 -5.05 7.62
CA ASP A 55 -13.06 -3.86 8.41
C ASP A 55 -11.85 -3.20 9.11
N LYS A 56 -10.69 -3.86 9.10
CA LYS A 56 -9.43 -3.40 9.71
C LYS A 56 -8.41 -2.92 8.68
N VAL A 57 -8.81 -2.85 7.40
CA VAL A 57 -7.96 -2.42 6.29
C VAL A 57 -8.20 -0.93 6.01
N GLY A 58 -7.17 -0.11 6.21
CA GLY A 58 -7.11 1.30 5.83
C GLY A 58 -6.49 1.52 4.45
N ILE A 59 -6.30 2.79 4.08
CA ILE A 59 -5.65 3.20 2.82
C ILE A 59 -4.17 3.49 3.09
N HIS A 60 -3.29 2.89 2.29
CA HIS A 60 -1.88 3.25 2.23
C HIS A 60 -1.67 4.19 1.02
N LEU A 61 -1.64 5.50 1.27
CA LEU A 61 -1.40 6.48 0.20
C LEU A 61 0.04 6.34 -0.30
N ASN A 62 0.18 6.03 -1.59
CA ASN A 62 1.45 5.76 -2.22
C ASN A 62 1.64 6.66 -3.45
N ILE A 63 2.75 7.39 -3.47
CA ILE A 63 3.20 8.25 -4.57
C ILE A 63 4.65 7.97 -4.96
N THR A 64 5.16 6.79 -4.57
CA THR A 64 6.56 6.41 -4.72
C THR A 64 6.72 5.11 -5.50
N GLU A 65 5.76 4.19 -5.44
CA GLU A 65 5.90 2.87 -6.08
C GLU A 65 4.76 2.54 -7.06
N GLY A 66 5.09 1.88 -8.17
CA GLY A 66 4.10 1.39 -9.13
C GLY A 66 3.47 2.48 -9.99
N MET A 67 2.39 2.12 -10.69
CA MET A 67 1.68 3.04 -11.58
C MET A 67 0.61 3.82 -10.83
N PRO A 68 0.41 5.12 -11.13
CA PRO A 68 -0.75 5.86 -10.66
C PRO A 68 -2.06 5.25 -11.20
N ILE A 69 -3.09 5.20 -10.35
CA ILE A 69 -4.44 4.76 -10.74
C ILE A 69 -5.06 5.75 -11.72
N SER A 70 -4.98 7.05 -11.42
CA SER A 70 -5.51 8.10 -12.30
C SER A 70 -4.54 8.41 -13.45
N SER A 71 -5.07 8.58 -14.67
CA SER A 71 -4.28 8.96 -15.83
C SER A 71 -3.70 10.38 -15.72
N GLY A 72 -4.42 11.30 -15.06
CA GLY A 72 -4.00 12.70 -14.91
C GLY A 72 -2.66 12.87 -14.18
N ILE A 73 -2.37 12.00 -13.21
CA ILE A 73 -1.10 12.04 -12.46
C ILE A 73 0.09 11.56 -13.30
N ARG A 74 -0.11 10.64 -14.25
CA ARG A 74 0.99 9.98 -14.98
C ARG A 74 1.87 10.92 -15.78
N ASN A 75 1.32 12.06 -16.20
CA ASN A 75 2.03 13.07 -16.98
C ASN A 75 2.70 14.14 -16.10
N ASN A 76 2.64 14.02 -14.76
CA ASN A 76 3.27 14.99 -13.86
C ASN A 76 4.75 14.62 -13.63
N PRO A 77 5.71 15.38 -14.20
CA PRO A 77 7.14 15.04 -14.11
C PRO A 77 7.72 15.23 -12.69
N LEU A 78 7.00 15.90 -11.78
CA LEU A 78 7.44 16.03 -10.39
C LEU A 78 7.32 14.71 -9.62
N ILE A 79 6.40 13.83 -10.01
CA ILE A 79 6.07 12.60 -9.28
C ILE A 79 6.11 11.34 -10.14
N CYS A 80 6.11 11.46 -11.46
CA CYS A 80 6.19 10.34 -12.38
C CYS A 80 7.42 10.40 -13.29
N GLY A 81 7.91 9.22 -13.69
CA GLY A 81 8.99 9.05 -14.65
C GLY A 81 8.49 9.03 -16.09
N TYR A 82 9.40 8.85 -17.05
CA TYR A 82 9.06 8.77 -18.48
C TYR A 82 8.17 7.57 -18.83
N ASP A 83 8.17 6.53 -18.01
CA ASP A 83 7.31 5.35 -18.15
C ASP A 83 5.91 5.54 -17.51
N GLY A 84 5.67 6.71 -16.91
CA GLY A 84 4.42 7.05 -16.22
C GLY A 84 4.28 6.42 -14.82
N SER A 85 5.28 5.69 -14.34
CA SER A 85 5.32 5.15 -12.97
C SER A 85 5.76 6.22 -11.98
N PHE A 86 5.47 6.04 -10.69
CA PHE A 86 5.97 6.94 -9.65
C PHE A 86 7.50 6.92 -9.59
N ASN A 87 8.12 8.10 -9.55
CA ASN A 87 9.58 8.28 -9.68
C ASN A 87 10.35 8.36 -8.36
N GLN A 88 9.67 8.21 -7.21
CA GLN A 88 10.27 8.31 -5.88
C GLN A 88 10.94 9.66 -5.57
N ALA A 89 10.64 10.75 -6.29
CA ALA A 89 11.28 12.05 -6.08
C ALA A 89 11.09 12.58 -4.65
N PHE A 90 9.91 12.40 -4.07
CA PHE A 90 9.63 12.71 -2.66
C PHE A 90 10.49 11.91 -1.68
N TYR A 91 10.84 10.67 -2.03
CA TYR A 91 11.68 9.85 -1.18
C TYR A 91 13.15 10.29 -1.26
N HIS A 92 13.67 10.69 -2.41
CA HIS A 92 15.09 11.01 -2.54
C HIS A 92 15.46 12.46 -2.22
N ASN A 93 14.51 13.39 -2.29
CA ASN A 93 14.81 14.81 -2.15
C ASN A 93 14.16 15.40 -0.90
N THR A 94 15.00 15.62 0.12
CA THR A 94 14.61 16.17 1.42
C THR A 94 14.03 17.58 1.34
N LYS A 95 14.28 18.33 0.26
CA LYS A 95 13.66 19.65 0.03
C LYS A 95 12.13 19.59 -0.14
N TYR A 96 11.57 18.43 -0.46
CA TYR A 96 10.12 18.24 -0.62
C TYR A 96 9.49 17.49 0.56
N ARG A 97 10.24 17.22 1.63
CA ARG A 97 9.76 16.47 2.80
C ARG A 97 9.09 17.33 3.86
N LEU A 98 9.10 18.67 3.73
CA LEU A 98 8.40 19.63 4.59
C LEU A 98 7.96 20.85 3.78
#